data_AF-A0A512M254-F1
#
_entry.id   AF-A0A512M254-F1
#
_cell.length_a   1.000
_cell.length_b   1.000
_cell.length_c   1.000
_cell.angle_alpha   90.00
_cell.angle_beta   90.00
_cell.angle_gamma   90.00
#
_symmetry.space_group_name_H-M   'P 1'
#
loop_
_entity.id
_entity.type
_entity.pdbx_description
1 polymer ?
#
loop_
_entity_poly.entity_id
_entity_poly.type
_entity_poly.pdbx_seq_one_letter_code
_entity_poly.pdbx_strand_id
1 'polypeptide(L)'
;MIRPFLTSATLVLAFALCSCGKKQEASAPKPAPETKPVAAAPAPAAAPAPAAKAPEPTNLVDMSDFASTEPLERKDLPSRGIIAFGPEAHDHSNGAHWENYVWTKFKAKRWGKYQVRLTYTLRRSSLGLQFRMGDLVVKKTLQSSMAPTKLSLGEVYIKQEGDFPFAMLTPPTDDGSFNLIEIALVPTAEGDEIKQAADGSITLLAKDATTWSENMRFEPKPEKNCLGYWTEADDFAEWEFDVTKPGKYKVTVSYGCGGGNEGSEVELKQGTQSLKWTTKDTGGFQKWQEVPLGEIEITVAGQQRLVIDPVTKAKAAALDVQKVVLTPAG
;
A
#
# COMPACT_ATOMS: atom_id res chain seq x y z
N MET A 1 -45.27 29.35 42.36
CA MET A 1 -44.61 30.66 42.57
C MET A 1 -43.82 31.02 41.32
N ILE A 2 -43.76 32.31 40.96
CA ILE A 2 -42.87 32.94 39.97
C ILE A 2 -42.95 32.43 38.51
N ARG A 3 -43.84 33.08 37.74
CA ARG A 3 -43.53 33.70 36.41
C ARG A 3 -42.93 35.11 36.67
N PRO A 4 -42.40 35.90 35.70
CA PRO A 4 -42.56 35.88 34.23
C PRO A 4 -41.17 35.75 33.52
N PHE A 5 -40.84 36.20 32.29
CA PHE A 5 -41.44 37.09 31.27
C PHE A 5 -41.00 36.69 29.83
N LEU A 6 -41.63 37.34 28.84
CA LEU A 6 -41.19 37.52 27.45
C LEU A 6 -40.40 38.84 27.31
N THR A 7 -39.55 38.99 26.28
CA THR A 7 -39.83 39.89 25.12
C THR A 7 -38.76 39.82 24.01
N SER A 8 -39.21 40.04 22.77
CA SER A 8 -38.38 40.20 21.57
C SER A 8 -38.06 41.67 21.28
N ALA A 9 -36.92 41.93 20.65
CA ALA A 9 -36.63 43.11 19.83
C ALA A 9 -35.38 42.83 18.97
N THR A 10 -35.11 43.36 17.78
CA THR A 10 -35.83 44.06 16.71
C THR A 10 -34.77 44.23 15.60
N LEU A 11 -35.18 44.14 14.33
CA LEU A 11 -34.33 44.29 13.14
C LEU A 11 -33.81 45.73 12.96
N VAL A 12 -32.54 45.91 12.57
CA VAL A 12 -32.10 47.07 11.78
C VAL A 12 -31.18 46.61 10.64
N LEU A 13 -31.49 47.06 9.43
CA LEU A 13 -30.75 46.86 8.19
C LEU A 13 -30.14 48.20 7.77
N ALA A 14 -28.87 48.24 7.34
CA ALA A 14 -28.24 49.45 6.81
C ALA A 14 -27.54 49.20 5.46
N PHE A 15 -27.90 50.04 4.51
CA PHE A 15 -27.67 50.02 3.06
C PHE A 15 -26.22 49.90 2.54
N ALA A 16 -26.15 49.40 1.31
CA ALA A 16 -24.99 49.44 0.41
C ALA A 16 -24.64 50.86 -0.08
N LEU A 17 -23.48 51.01 -0.75
CA LEU A 17 -23.42 51.48 -2.15
C LEU A 17 -22.05 51.26 -2.82
N CYS A 18 -22.07 51.20 -4.15
CA CYS A 18 -20.93 50.89 -5.02
C CYS A 18 -20.01 52.11 -5.29
N SER A 19 -18.78 51.86 -5.76
CA SER A 19 -18.17 52.72 -6.78
C SER A 19 -17.15 51.96 -7.65
N CYS A 20 -17.19 52.20 -8.96
CA CYS A 20 -16.26 51.65 -9.95
C CYS A 20 -15.20 52.69 -10.35
N GLY A 21 -13.96 52.27 -10.63
CA GLY A 21 -12.86 53.19 -10.97
C GLY A 21 -11.74 52.58 -11.84
N LYS A 22 -12.00 52.53 -13.16
CA LYS A 22 -11.15 52.26 -14.34
C LYS A 22 -9.64 51.91 -14.23
N LYS A 23 -9.24 51.01 -15.14
CA LYS A 23 -7.85 50.71 -15.58
C LYS A 23 -7.08 51.94 -16.08
N GLN A 24 -5.75 51.84 -16.06
CA GLN A 24 -4.85 52.60 -16.94
C GLN A 24 -3.69 51.70 -17.42
N GLU A 25 -3.14 51.97 -18.60
CA GLU A 25 -2.27 51.09 -19.39
C GLU A 25 -1.13 51.89 -20.04
N ALA A 26 0.13 51.45 -19.90
CA ALA A 26 1.34 51.90 -20.60
C ALA A 26 2.50 50.94 -20.23
N SER A 27 2.97 50.04 -21.10
CA SER A 27 3.89 50.23 -22.24
C SER A 27 5.37 50.46 -21.84
N ALA A 28 6.25 49.64 -22.43
CA ALA A 28 7.69 49.57 -22.11
C ALA A 28 8.54 50.52 -22.98
N PRO A 29 9.84 50.72 -22.63
CA PRO A 29 10.85 51.20 -23.57
C PRO A 29 11.96 50.17 -23.89
N LYS A 30 12.43 50.20 -25.14
CA LYS A 30 13.64 49.53 -25.68
C LYS A 30 14.22 50.44 -26.80
N PRO A 31 15.39 50.16 -27.39
CA PRO A 31 16.74 50.57 -26.98
C PRO A 31 17.40 51.60 -27.95
N ALA A 32 18.59 52.12 -27.62
CA ALA A 32 19.61 52.69 -28.54
C ALA A 32 20.88 53.15 -27.76
N PRO A 33 22.04 53.42 -28.39
CA PRO A 33 22.71 52.68 -29.47
C PRO A 33 24.22 52.42 -29.18
N GLU A 34 24.96 51.96 -30.19
CA GLU A 34 26.33 51.43 -30.13
C GLU A 34 27.48 52.45 -29.93
N THR A 35 28.63 51.96 -29.45
CA THR A 35 29.97 52.45 -29.87
C THR A 35 30.96 51.30 -30.07
N LYS A 36 31.85 51.46 -31.05
CA LYS A 36 32.96 50.58 -31.48
C LYS A 36 34.05 51.51 -32.07
N PRO A 37 35.28 51.05 -32.36
CA PRO A 37 36.05 49.92 -31.81
C PRO A 37 37.52 50.32 -31.45
N VAL A 38 38.26 49.46 -30.75
CA VAL A 38 39.74 49.33 -30.91
C VAL A 38 40.12 47.86 -30.84
N ALA A 39 41.00 47.39 -31.73
CA ALA A 39 41.44 46.00 -31.80
C ALA A 39 42.70 45.75 -30.95
N ALA A 40 42.81 44.56 -30.37
CA ALA A 40 44.03 44.02 -29.77
C ALA A 40 44.18 42.52 -30.10
N ALA A 41 45.42 42.04 -30.14
CA ALA A 41 45.83 40.76 -30.72
C ALA A 41 45.32 39.50 -29.96
N PRO A 42 45.26 38.32 -30.61
CA PRO A 42 44.84 37.08 -29.96
C PRO A 42 45.91 36.55 -28.99
N ALA A 43 45.45 36.11 -27.82
CA ALA A 43 46.24 35.41 -26.81
C ALA A 43 45.69 33.97 -26.62
N PRO A 44 46.49 33.02 -26.12
CA PRO A 44 46.35 31.61 -26.49
C PRO A 44 45.21 30.85 -25.79
N ALA A 45 44.89 29.67 -26.35
CA ALA A 45 43.81 28.80 -25.91
C ALA A 45 43.89 28.45 -24.41
N ALA A 46 42.78 28.65 -23.70
CA ALA A 46 42.61 28.16 -22.34
C ALA A 46 42.57 26.62 -22.32
N ALA A 47 43.28 26.02 -21.37
CA ALA A 47 43.23 24.57 -21.15
C ALA A 47 41.80 24.14 -20.74
N PRO A 48 41.34 22.93 -21.13
CA PRO A 48 40.01 22.47 -20.77
C PRO A 48 39.88 22.31 -19.25
N ALA A 49 38.72 22.70 -18.71
CA ALA A 49 38.36 22.43 -17.33
C ALA A 49 38.40 20.92 -17.04
N PRO A 50 38.76 20.49 -15.82
CA PRO A 50 38.79 19.08 -15.48
C PRO A 50 37.40 18.46 -15.66
N ALA A 51 37.36 17.27 -16.28
CA ALA A 51 36.11 16.56 -16.52
C ALA A 51 35.33 16.37 -15.21
N ALA A 52 34.04 16.68 -15.22
CA ALA A 52 33.15 16.35 -14.12
C ALA A 52 33.24 14.84 -13.85
N LYS A 53 33.43 14.45 -12.58
CA LYS A 53 33.32 13.05 -12.17
C LYS A 53 31.99 12.49 -12.71
N ALA A 54 32.05 11.37 -13.42
CA ALA A 54 30.85 10.62 -13.76
C ALA A 54 30.07 10.31 -12.46
N PRO A 55 28.73 10.36 -12.47
CA PRO A 55 27.95 9.94 -11.32
C PRO A 55 28.30 8.48 -10.99
N GLU A 56 28.68 8.22 -9.75
CA GLU A 56 28.97 6.86 -9.30
C GLU A 56 27.68 6.01 -9.44
N PRO A 57 27.75 4.79 -10.02
CA PRO A 57 26.57 3.98 -10.23
C PRO A 57 26.01 3.53 -8.87
N THR A 58 24.93 4.18 -8.43
CA THR A 58 24.26 3.91 -7.15
C THR A 58 23.51 2.57 -7.09
N ASN A 59 23.57 1.78 -8.16
CA ASN A 59 23.09 0.41 -8.20
C ASN A 59 24.27 -0.56 -8.04
N LEU A 60 24.78 -0.71 -6.82
CA LEU A 60 25.35 -2.00 -6.42
C LEU A 60 24.20 -3.01 -6.42
N VAL A 61 24.10 -3.77 -7.50
CA VAL A 61 23.23 -4.95 -7.55
C VAL A 61 23.83 -5.96 -6.59
N ASP A 62 23.11 -6.29 -5.51
CA ASP A 62 23.60 -7.26 -4.55
C ASP A 62 23.68 -8.64 -5.23
N MET A 63 24.90 -9.14 -5.38
CA MET A 63 25.15 -10.36 -6.16
C MET A 63 24.66 -11.62 -5.44
N SER A 64 24.28 -11.56 -4.15
CA SER A 64 23.62 -12.69 -3.48
C SER A 64 22.18 -12.94 -3.94
N ASP A 65 21.49 -11.94 -4.51
CA ASP A 65 20.10 -12.12 -4.99
C ASP A 65 20.01 -12.87 -6.33
N PHE A 66 21.10 -12.96 -7.11
CA PHE A 66 21.08 -13.50 -8.47
C PHE A 66 20.74 -15.00 -8.57
N ALA A 67 20.72 -15.72 -7.44
CA ALA A 67 20.29 -17.12 -7.33
C ALA A 67 19.20 -17.34 -6.26
N SER A 68 18.61 -16.27 -5.72
CA SER A 68 17.55 -16.37 -4.72
C SER A 68 16.22 -16.77 -5.37
N THR A 69 15.58 -17.81 -4.84
CA THR A 69 14.19 -18.17 -5.18
C THR A 69 13.18 -17.47 -4.27
N GLU A 70 13.63 -16.57 -3.40
CA GLU A 70 12.77 -15.84 -2.48
C GLU A 70 12.11 -14.65 -3.23
N PRO A 71 10.81 -14.36 -3.00
CA PRO A 71 10.16 -13.22 -3.63
C PRO A 71 10.86 -11.90 -3.28
N LEU A 72 11.25 -11.13 -4.29
CA LEU A 72 11.83 -9.80 -4.09
C LEU A 72 10.75 -8.85 -3.54
N GLU A 73 10.96 -8.33 -2.33
CA GLU A 73 10.03 -7.38 -1.71
C GLU A 73 10.08 -6.03 -2.46
N ARG A 74 8.93 -5.57 -2.93
CA ARG A 74 8.80 -4.26 -3.59
C ARG A 74 9.22 -3.12 -2.65
N LYS A 75 9.92 -2.12 -3.19
CA LYS A 75 10.48 -0.99 -2.41
C LYS A 75 9.41 -0.07 -1.80
N ASP A 76 8.21 -0.09 -2.37
CA ASP A 76 7.04 0.71 -1.99
C ASP A 76 5.98 -0.12 -1.24
N LEU A 77 6.39 -1.20 -0.57
CA LEU A 77 5.47 -2.04 0.21
C LEU A 77 4.81 -1.22 1.33
N PRO A 78 3.47 -1.18 1.43
CA PRO A 78 2.79 -0.52 2.52
C PRO A 78 3.09 -1.16 3.88
N SER A 79 3.08 -0.35 4.94
CA SER A 79 3.27 -0.82 6.32
C SER A 79 1.95 -1.16 7.03
N ARG A 80 0.80 -0.68 6.55
CA ARG A 80 -0.47 -0.80 7.25
C ARG A 80 -0.96 -2.25 7.28
N GLY A 81 -1.29 -2.74 8.46
CA GLY A 81 -1.71 -4.13 8.65
C GLY A 81 -0.58 -5.15 8.72
N ILE A 82 0.70 -4.74 8.59
CA ILE A 82 1.84 -5.60 8.94
C ILE A 82 1.89 -5.78 10.46
N ILE A 83 1.95 -7.03 10.92
CA ILE A 83 2.09 -7.37 12.34
C ILE A 83 3.54 -7.78 12.59
N ALA A 84 4.33 -6.88 13.18
CA ALA A 84 5.75 -7.11 13.46
C ALA A 84 6.00 -7.56 14.91
N PHE A 85 6.90 -8.53 15.07
CA PHE A 85 7.36 -9.07 16.35
C PHE A 85 8.88 -8.88 16.46
N GLY A 86 9.30 -7.88 17.23
CA GLY A 86 10.72 -7.62 17.52
C GLY A 86 11.33 -8.62 18.53
N PRO A 87 12.60 -8.41 18.93
CA PRO A 87 13.34 -9.35 19.78
C PRO A 87 12.77 -9.50 21.19
N GLU A 88 12.03 -8.52 21.72
CA GLU A 88 11.39 -8.62 23.05
C GLU A 88 10.00 -9.29 23.01
N ALA A 89 9.47 -9.63 21.83
CA ALA A 89 8.12 -10.16 21.68
C ALA A 89 7.97 -11.66 21.99
N HIS A 90 9.08 -12.37 22.26
CA HIS A 90 9.10 -13.82 22.49
C HIS A 90 9.71 -14.19 23.85
N ASP A 91 9.26 -15.32 24.37
CA ASP A 91 9.95 -16.02 25.45
C ASP A 91 11.11 -16.83 24.82
N HIS A 92 12.36 -16.57 25.23
CA HIS A 92 13.58 -17.24 24.75
C HIS A 92 14.05 -18.31 25.74
N SER A 93 14.51 -19.46 25.23
CA SER A 93 15.17 -20.48 26.06
C SER A 93 16.16 -21.32 25.27
N ASN A 94 17.36 -21.51 25.83
CA ASN A 94 18.39 -22.36 25.25
C ASN A 94 18.42 -23.73 25.92
N GLY A 95 18.49 -24.80 25.12
CA GLY A 95 18.53 -26.18 25.58
C GLY A 95 19.57 -27.01 24.82
N ALA A 96 19.95 -28.17 25.36
CA ALA A 96 21.10 -28.97 24.90
C ALA A 96 21.13 -29.36 23.40
N HIS A 97 19.99 -29.28 22.71
CA HIS A 97 19.88 -29.57 21.27
C HIS A 97 19.18 -28.48 20.46
N TRP A 98 18.47 -27.56 21.10
CA TRP A 98 17.63 -26.56 20.45
C TRP A 98 17.55 -25.30 21.29
N GLU A 99 17.71 -24.17 20.61
CA GLU A 99 17.36 -22.84 21.08
C GLU A 99 15.93 -22.53 20.60
N ASN A 100 15.08 -22.04 21.51
CA ASN A 100 13.64 -21.93 21.31
C ASN A 100 13.20 -20.47 21.48
N TYR A 101 12.43 -20.01 20.51
CA TYR A 101 11.84 -18.68 20.45
C TYR A 101 10.32 -18.88 20.36
N VAL A 102 9.57 -18.46 21.38
CA VAL A 102 8.13 -18.78 21.48
C VAL A 102 7.29 -17.52 21.74
N TRP A 103 6.29 -17.29 20.90
CA TRP A 103 5.36 -16.18 21.01
C TRP A 103 4.05 -16.68 21.61
N THR A 104 4.00 -16.76 22.95
CA THR A 104 2.84 -17.28 23.70
C THR A 104 1.67 -16.29 23.80
N LYS A 105 1.94 -14.99 23.65
CA LYS A 105 1.02 -13.87 23.96
C LYS A 105 0.37 -13.22 22.73
N PHE A 106 0.66 -13.71 21.51
CA PHE A 106 0.10 -13.11 20.30
C PHE A 106 -1.40 -13.38 20.18
N LYS A 107 -2.19 -12.29 20.14
CA LYS A 107 -3.62 -12.30 19.82
C LYS A 107 -3.85 -11.66 18.46
N ALA A 108 -4.33 -12.44 17.50
CA ALA A 108 -4.72 -11.94 16.19
C ALA A 108 -6.04 -11.15 16.31
N LYS A 109 -6.05 -9.91 15.80
CA LYS A 109 -7.24 -9.02 15.81
C LYS A 109 -8.17 -9.23 14.61
N ARG A 110 -7.65 -9.79 13.51
CA ARG A 110 -8.41 -10.07 12.29
C ARG A 110 -8.00 -11.41 11.69
N TRP A 111 -8.95 -12.09 11.07
CA TRP A 111 -8.65 -13.21 10.17
C TRP A 111 -8.02 -12.68 8.86
N GLY A 112 -7.41 -13.58 8.11
CA GLY A 112 -6.82 -13.29 6.80
C GLY A 112 -5.55 -14.08 6.54
N LYS A 113 -5.04 -13.97 5.31
CA LYS A 113 -3.78 -14.61 4.88
C LYS A 113 -2.60 -13.64 5.03
N TYR A 114 -1.47 -14.19 5.50
CA TYR A 114 -0.24 -13.44 5.71
C TYR A 114 0.98 -14.21 5.19
N GLN A 115 1.87 -13.51 4.51
CA GLN A 115 3.23 -13.95 4.25
C GLN A 115 4.08 -13.77 5.52
N VAL A 116 4.63 -14.85 6.08
CA VAL A 116 5.54 -14.78 7.22
C VAL A 116 6.95 -14.43 6.72
N ARG A 117 7.50 -13.32 7.21
CA ARG A 117 8.85 -12.83 6.88
C ARG A 117 9.73 -12.87 8.13
N LEU A 118 10.93 -13.42 7.99
CA LEU A 118 11.99 -13.36 9.00
C LEU A 118 13.03 -12.33 8.59
N THR A 119 13.40 -11.42 9.48
CA THR A 119 14.55 -10.53 9.35
C THR A 119 15.64 -10.93 10.34
N TYR A 120 16.88 -11.13 9.87
CA TYR A 120 17.98 -11.63 10.70
C TYR A 120 19.37 -11.16 10.24
N THR A 121 20.37 -11.36 11.09
CA THR A 121 21.79 -11.44 10.69
C THR A 121 22.39 -12.79 11.11
N LEU A 122 23.37 -13.26 10.34
CA LEU A 122 24.05 -14.54 10.59
C LEU A 122 25.55 -14.45 10.27
N ARG A 123 26.38 -14.50 11.30
CA ARG A 123 27.86 -14.43 11.26
C ARG A 123 28.51 -15.82 11.22
N ARG A 124 27.88 -16.76 10.55
CA ARG A 124 28.33 -18.14 10.31
C ARG A 124 27.80 -18.62 8.96
N SER A 125 28.44 -19.64 8.38
CA SER A 125 28.14 -20.14 7.03
C SER A 125 26.64 -20.40 6.78
N SER A 126 26.01 -21.15 7.68
CA SER A 126 24.56 -21.38 7.68
C SER A 126 24.02 -21.77 9.06
N LEU A 127 22.69 -21.74 9.20
CA LEU A 127 21.96 -22.20 10.37
C LEU A 127 20.64 -22.87 9.96
N GLY A 128 20.37 -24.05 10.50
CA GLY A 128 19.09 -24.73 10.30
C GLY A 128 17.98 -24.07 11.13
N LEU A 129 16.80 -23.90 10.53
CA LEU A 129 15.63 -23.29 11.14
C LEU A 129 14.43 -24.24 11.06
N GLN A 130 13.66 -24.36 12.14
CA GLN A 130 12.31 -24.92 12.11
C GLN A 130 11.32 -23.85 12.59
N PHE A 131 10.26 -23.59 11.84
CA PHE A 131 9.23 -22.61 12.19
C PHE A 131 7.85 -23.28 12.16
N ARG A 132 6.99 -22.94 13.13
CA ARG A 132 5.60 -23.44 13.22
C ARG A 132 4.64 -22.33 13.63
N MET A 133 3.59 -22.12 12.84
CA MET A 133 2.54 -21.12 13.08
C MET A 133 1.22 -21.57 12.44
N GLY A 134 0.22 -21.93 13.24
CA GLY A 134 -1.01 -22.53 12.72
C GLY A 134 -0.72 -23.78 11.86
N ASP A 135 -1.22 -23.79 10.62
CA ASP A 135 -1.00 -24.86 9.65
C ASP A 135 0.38 -24.76 8.94
N LEU A 136 1.11 -23.63 9.08
CA LEU A 136 2.43 -23.45 8.48
C LEU A 136 3.50 -24.12 9.35
N VAL A 137 4.12 -25.19 8.84
CA VAL A 137 5.28 -25.85 9.47
C VAL A 137 6.38 -26.02 8.42
N VAL A 138 7.51 -25.34 8.60
CA VAL A 138 8.60 -25.31 7.62
C VAL A 138 9.96 -25.58 8.25
N LYS A 139 10.88 -26.11 7.42
CA LYS A 139 12.30 -26.20 7.72
C LYS A 139 13.07 -25.45 6.64
N LYS A 140 13.88 -24.47 7.02
CA LYS A 140 14.68 -23.62 6.12
C LYS A 140 16.14 -23.63 6.58
N THR A 141 17.07 -23.25 5.70
CA THR A 141 18.48 -23.06 6.05
C THR A 141 18.83 -21.60 5.81
N LEU A 142 19.09 -20.87 6.89
CA LEU A 142 19.54 -19.49 6.88
C LEU A 142 20.96 -19.44 6.29
N GLN A 143 21.22 -18.40 5.48
CA GLN A 143 22.52 -18.16 4.87
C GLN A 143 23.28 -17.09 5.65
N SER A 144 24.62 -17.10 5.56
CA SER A 144 25.46 -16.06 6.15
C SER A 144 25.05 -14.67 5.64
N SER A 145 24.81 -13.73 6.55
CA SER A 145 24.57 -12.32 6.23
C SER A 145 25.07 -11.41 7.34
N MET A 146 25.99 -10.50 7.00
CA MET A 146 26.52 -9.50 7.93
C MET A 146 25.57 -8.30 8.09
N ALA A 147 24.71 -8.05 7.09
CA ALA A 147 23.67 -7.02 7.11
C ALA A 147 22.28 -7.66 7.38
N PRO A 148 21.31 -6.91 7.92
CA PRO A 148 19.94 -7.40 8.08
C PRO A 148 19.37 -7.87 6.74
N THR A 149 19.05 -9.17 6.64
CA THR A 149 18.45 -9.77 5.45
C THR A 149 17.08 -10.36 5.77
N LYS A 150 16.23 -10.44 4.74
CA LYS A 150 14.83 -10.89 4.81
C LYS A 150 14.68 -12.26 4.15
N LEU A 151 13.83 -13.11 4.73
CA LEU A 151 13.53 -14.45 4.21
C LEU A 151 12.03 -14.75 4.32
N SER A 152 11.43 -15.34 3.28
CA SER A 152 10.08 -15.88 3.34
C SER A 152 10.08 -17.23 4.05
N LEU A 153 9.29 -17.34 5.12
CA LEU A 153 9.01 -18.61 5.80
C LEU A 153 7.77 -19.31 5.24
N GLY A 154 7.13 -18.74 4.22
CA GLY A 154 5.85 -19.20 3.66
C GLY A 154 4.62 -18.49 4.27
N GLU A 155 3.44 -18.87 3.78
CA GLU A 155 2.18 -18.20 4.11
C GLU A 155 1.40 -18.90 5.22
N VAL A 156 0.66 -18.14 6.02
CA VAL A 156 -0.27 -18.65 7.04
C VAL A 156 -1.64 -17.99 6.90
N TYR A 157 -2.70 -18.77 7.09
CA TYR A 157 -4.07 -18.25 7.17
C TYR A 157 -4.57 -18.26 8.62
N ILE A 158 -4.89 -17.08 9.14
CA ILE A 158 -5.51 -16.91 10.46
C ILE A 158 -7.02 -17.03 10.26
N LYS A 159 -7.63 -18.10 10.80
CA LYS A 159 -9.05 -18.45 10.55
C LYS A 159 -10.06 -17.61 11.33
N GLN A 160 -9.66 -17.03 12.46
CA GLN A 160 -10.48 -16.22 13.35
C GLN A 160 -9.60 -15.35 14.27
N GLU A 161 -10.20 -14.35 14.91
CA GLU A 161 -9.56 -13.59 15.99
C GLU A 161 -9.29 -14.47 17.23
N GLY A 162 -8.30 -14.06 18.05
CA GLY A 162 -7.94 -14.73 19.31
C GLY A 162 -6.47 -15.12 19.42
N ASP A 163 -6.15 -15.95 20.41
CA ASP A 163 -4.79 -16.43 20.66
C ASP A 163 -4.26 -17.28 19.50
N PHE A 164 -3.10 -16.90 18.95
CA PHE A 164 -2.51 -17.53 17.79
C PHE A 164 -1.00 -17.77 17.99
N PRO A 165 -0.60 -18.57 19.00
CA PRO A 165 0.80 -18.72 19.37
C PRO A 165 1.62 -19.45 18.31
N PHE A 166 2.88 -19.05 18.17
CA PHE A 166 3.82 -19.63 17.22
C PHE A 166 5.22 -19.80 17.83
N ALA A 167 6.07 -20.59 17.16
CA ALA A 167 7.42 -20.87 17.65
C ALA A 167 8.43 -21.06 16.52
N MET A 168 9.68 -20.75 16.83
CA MET A 168 10.84 -20.89 15.98
C MET A 168 11.94 -21.60 16.77
N LEU A 169 12.62 -22.56 16.14
CA LEU A 169 13.69 -23.36 16.74
C LEU A 169 14.93 -23.35 15.85
N THR A 170 16.09 -23.16 16.46
CA THR A 170 17.42 -23.27 15.83
C THR A 170 18.31 -24.21 16.65
N PRO A 171 19.40 -24.76 16.09
CA PRO A 171 20.52 -25.21 16.91
C PRO A 171 21.02 -24.07 17.83
N PRO A 172 21.60 -24.37 19.00
CA PRO A 172 22.18 -23.36 19.89
C PRO A 172 23.19 -22.43 19.21
N THR A 173 23.06 -21.14 19.48
CA THR A 173 23.90 -20.05 18.94
C THR A 173 24.52 -19.17 20.02
N ASP A 174 25.03 -19.83 21.07
CA ASP A 174 25.68 -19.27 22.26
C ASP A 174 26.86 -18.31 21.96
N ASP A 175 27.40 -18.35 20.74
CA ASP A 175 28.46 -17.48 20.22
C ASP A 175 27.95 -16.11 19.72
N GLY A 176 26.63 -15.87 19.74
CA GLY A 176 26.01 -14.67 19.18
C GLY A 176 26.13 -14.59 17.66
N SER A 177 26.37 -15.73 16.98
CA SER A 177 26.48 -15.77 15.53
C SER A 177 25.14 -15.54 14.82
N PHE A 178 24.01 -15.84 15.46
CA PHE A 178 22.67 -15.55 14.96
C PHE A 178 22.03 -14.43 15.77
N ASN A 179 21.28 -13.57 15.08
CA ASN A 179 20.47 -12.54 15.70
C ASN A 179 19.14 -12.40 14.97
N LEU A 180 18.06 -12.78 15.66
CA LEU A 180 16.69 -12.57 15.23
C LEU A 180 16.32 -11.09 15.41
N ILE A 181 16.04 -10.40 14.30
CA ILE A 181 15.67 -8.97 14.32
C ILE A 181 14.14 -8.81 14.36
N GLU A 182 13.42 -9.55 13.50
CA GLU A 182 11.96 -9.43 13.37
C GLU A 182 11.36 -10.73 12.81
N ILE A 183 10.19 -11.14 13.32
CA ILE A 183 9.21 -11.90 12.54
C ILE A 183 8.08 -10.94 12.17
N ALA A 184 7.67 -10.88 10.90
CA ALA A 184 6.55 -10.06 10.45
C ALA A 184 5.50 -10.91 9.72
N LEU A 185 4.23 -10.64 9.99
CA LEU A 185 3.10 -11.11 9.19
C LEU A 185 2.73 -9.98 8.22
N VAL A 186 3.08 -10.15 6.96
CA VAL A 186 2.78 -9.19 5.89
C VAL A 186 1.46 -9.63 5.24
N PRO A 187 0.43 -8.77 5.12
CA PRO A 187 -0.81 -9.12 4.43
C PRO A 187 -0.55 -9.61 2.99
N THR A 188 -1.32 -10.59 2.54
CA THR A 188 -1.27 -11.10 1.16
C THR A 188 -2.67 -11.50 0.70
N ALA A 189 -2.89 -11.58 -0.61
CA ALA A 189 -4.18 -11.97 -1.20
C ALA A 189 -4.55 -13.42 -0.86
N GLU A 190 -5.83 -13.66 -0.58
CA GLU A 190 -6.34 -14.98 -0.18
C GLU A 190 -6.61 -15.90 -1.37
N GLY A 191 -6.89 -15.31 -2.54
CA GLY A 191 -7.22 -15.98 -3.78
C GLY A 191 -6.02 -16.30 -4.67
N ASP A 192 -6.23 -16.13 -5.97
CA ASP A 192 -5.36 -16.63 -7.03
C ASP A 192 -4.74 -15.48 -7.84
N GLU A 193 -3.70 -15.80 -8.62
CA GLU A 193 -3.08 -14.85 -9.55
C GLU A 193 -4.08 -14.35 -10.61
N ILE A 194 -4.24 -13.03 -10.68
CA ILE A 194 -5.20 -12.38 -11.56
C ILE A 194 -4.62 -12.22 -12.97
N LYS A 195 -5.33 -12.79 -13.95
CA LYS A 195 -4.91 -12.79 -15.36
C LYS A 195 -5.93 -12.10 -16.25
N GLN A 196 -5.44 -11.34 -17.22
CA GLN A 196 -6.26 -10.81 -18.29
C GLN A 196 -6.90 -11.94 -19.11
N ALA A 197 -8.21 -11.85 -19.31
CA ALA A 197 -8.98 -12.78 -20.12
C ALA A 197 -8.72 -12.61 -21.62
N ALA A 198 -9.14 -13.58 -22.43
CA ALA A 198 -8.89 -13.59 -23.87
C ALA A 198 -9.53 -12.40 -24.61
N ASP A 199 -10.70 -11.93 -24.14
CA ASP A 199 -11.39 -10.73 -24.63
C ASP A 199 -10.73 -9.41 -24.18
N GLY A 200 -9.69 -9.49 -23.35
CA GLY A 200 -8.97 -8.36 -22.78
C GLY A 200 -9.52 -7.88 -21.44
N SER A 201 -10.65 -8.41 -20.94
CA SER A 201 -11.20 -8.02 -19.65
C SER A 201 -10.35 -8.51 -18.47
N ILE A 202 -10.46 -7.83 -17.32
CA ILE A 202 -9.75 -8.17 -16.08
C ILE A 202 -10.77 -8.06 -14.94
N THR A 203 -10.96 -9.13 -14.19
CA THR A 203 -11.86 -9.16 -13.03
C THR A 203 -11.04 -9.26 -11.75
N LEU A 204 -11.18 -8.26 -10.88
CA LEU A 204 -10.48 -8.11 -9.61
C LEU A 204 -11.47 -8.43 -8.50
N LEU A 205 -11.51 -9.68 -8.03
CA LEU A 205 -12.47 -10.10 -6.99
C LEU A 205 -11.94 -9.73 -5.61
N ALA A 206 -12.84 -9.54 -4.64
CA ALA A 206 -12.48 -9.29 -3.25
C ALA A 206 -11.48 -10.30 -2.65
N LYS A 207 -11.57 -11.59 -3.02
CA LYS A 207 -10.64 -12.64 -2.53
C LYS A 207 -9.20 -12.43 -3.01
N ASP A 208 -9.02 -11.82 -4.18
CA ASP A 208 -7.73 -11.65 -4.85
C ASP A 208 -7.03 -10.33 -4.45
N ALA A 209 -7.59 -9.59 -3.49
CA ALA A 209 -7.02 -8.34 -2.97
C ALA A 209 -6.09 -8.60 -1.77
N THR A 210 -4.97 -7.90 -1.73
CA THR A 210 -4.21 -7.69 -0.49
C THR A 210 -4.88 -6.57 0.31
N THR A 211 -5.05 -6.78 1.62
CA THR A 211 -5.73 -5.84 2.52
C THR A 211 -4.73 -5.17 3.47
N TRP A 212 -4.38 -3.93 3.13
CA TRP A 212 -3.44 -3.07 3.86
C TRP A 212 -4.18 -2.30 4.96
N SER A 213 -4.51 -3.02 6.03
CA SER A 213 -5.60 -2.65 6.93
C SER A 213 -5.44 -3.12 8.37
N GLU A 214 -6.12 -2.44 9.28
CA GLU A 214 -6.31 -2.89 10.67
C GLU A 214 -7.59 -3.71 10.85
N ASN A 215 -8.69 -3.32 10.18
CA ASN A 215 -10.00 -3.93 10.34
C ASN A 215 -10.55 -4.51 9.04
N MET A 216 -10.37 -3.82 7.90
CA MET A 216 -10.85 -4.30 6.60
C MET A 216 -10.22 -5.66 6.23
N ARG A 217 -11.03 -6.57 5.68
CA ARG A 217 -10.61 -7.93 5.31
C ARG A 217 -11.57 -8.57 4.31
N PHE A 218 -11.13 -9.63 3.65
CA PHE A 218 -12.02 -10.45 2.83
C PHE A 218 -13.00 -11.24 3.72
N GLU A 219 -14.26 -11.30 3.30
CA GLU A 219 -15.34 -12.02 3.97
C GLU A 219 -15.75 -13.24 3.12
N PRO A 220 -15.13 -14.42 3.31
CA PRO A 220 -15.22 -15.56 2.39
C PRO A 220 -16.58 -16.29 2.38
N LYS A 221 -17.55 -15.85 3.21
CA LYS A 221 -18.87 -16.47 3.23
C LYS A 221 -19.61 -16.16 1.91
N PRO A 222 -20.26 -17.13 1.24
CA PRO A 222 -20.89 -16.92 -0.06
C PRO A 222 -21.94 -15.79 -0.10
N GLU A 223 -22.66 -15.56 1.00
CA GLU A 223 -23.62 -14.46 1.14
C GLU A 223 -22.98 -13.07 1.27
N LYS A 224 -21.67 -13.01 1.54
CA LYS A 224 -20.86 -11.80 1.62
C LYS A 224 -19.94 -11.66 0.39
N ASN A 225 -18.91 -12.49 0.31
CA ASN A 225 -17.92 -12.51 -0.78
C ASN A 225 -17.42 -11.11 -1.16
N CYS A 226 -17.02 -10.33 -0.16
CA CYS A 226 -16.64 -8.92 -0.28
C CYS A 226 -15.42 -8.58 0.58
N LEU A 227 -14.78 -7.46 0.28
CA LEU A 227 -13.97 -6.72 1.23
C LEU A 227 -14.94 -5.99 2.15
N GLY A 228 -14.98 -6.39 3.42
CA GLY A 228 -15.87 -5.83 4.44
C GLY A 228 -15.09 -5.34 5.66
N TYR A 229 -15.81 -4.91 6.69
CA TYR A 229 -15.24 -4.31 7.92
C TYR A 229 -14.37 -3.06 7.66
N TRP A 230 -14.71 -2.28 6.63
CA TRP A 230 -13.96 -1.07 6.27
C TRP A 230 -14.31 0.11 7.18
N THR A 231 -13.85 0.05 8.43
CA THR A 231 -14.17 1.03 9.49
C THR A 231 -13.14 2.13 9.65
N GLU A 232 -11.90 1.94 9.20
CA GLU A 232 -10.83 2.95 9.27
C GLU A 232 -10.66 3.66 7.93
N ALA A 233 -10.38 4.97 7.97
CA ALA A 233 -10.16 5.76 6.75
C ALA A 233 -8.81 5.45 6.08
N ASP A 234 -7.81 5.03 6.87
CA ASP A 234 -6.47 4.70 6.38
C ASP A 234 -6.37 3.27 5.82
N ASP A 235 -7.38 2.41 6.03
CA ASP A 235 -7.43 1.05 5.47
C ASP A 235 -7.65 1.12 3.95
N PHE A 236 -6.88 0.36 3.16
CA PHE A 236 -7.05 0.28 1.71
C PHE A 236 -6.80 -1.14 1.17
N ALA A 237 -7.27 -1.39 -0.05
CA ALA A 237 -7.05 -2.67 -0.74
C ALA A 237 -6.27 -2.50 -2.03
N GLU A 238 -5.47 -3.49 -2.38
CA GLU A 238 -4.64 -3.50 -3.59
C GLU A 238 -4.75 -4.85 -4.30
N TRP A 239 -4.95 -4.82 -5.62
CA TRP A 239 -4.86 -5.99 -6.49
C TRP A 239 -3.59 -5.90 -7.34
N GLU A 240 -2.82 -6.98 -7.39
CA GLU A 240 -1.73 -7.16 -8.37
C GLU A 240 -2.22 -8.11 -9.47
N PHE A 241 -2.02 -7.75 -10.74
CA PHE A 241 -2.61 -8.46 -11.89
C PHE A 241 -1.77 -8.32 -13.16
N ASP A 242 -1.77 -9.33 -14.03
CA ASP A 242 -1.01 -9.30 -15.27
C ASP A 242 -1.81 -8.77 -16.47
N VAL A 243 -1.23 -7.79 -17.17
CA VAL A 243 -1.75 -7.25 -18.44
C VAL A 243 -0.91 -7.75 -19.61
N THR A 244 -1.54 -8.46 -20.54
CA THR A 244 -0.92 -8.96 -21.78
C THR A 244 -1.15 -8.02 -22.97
N LYS A 245 -2.23 -7.23 -22.93
CA LYS A 245 -2.65 -6.28 -23.97
C LYS A 245 -2.81 -4.89 -23.34
N PRO A 246 -1.81 -4.01 -23.43
CA PRO A 246 -1.95 -2.61 -23.03
C PRO A 246 -3.06 -1.90 -23.82
N GLY A 247 -3.68 -0.89 -23.23
CA GLY A 247 -4.81 -0.17 -23.82
C GLY A 247 -5.61 0.64 -22.80
N LYS A 248 -6.75 1.18 -23.24
CA LYS A 248 -7.72 1.86 -22.38
C LYS A 248 -8.74 0.89 -21.81
N TYR A 249 -9.17 1.14 -20.58
CA TYR A 249 -10.07 0.28 -19.83
C TYR A 249 -11.17 1.10 -19.16
N LYS A 250 -12.42 0.77 -19.44
CA LYS A 250 -13.57 1.20 -18.63
C LYS A 250 -13.54 0.47 -17.30
N VAL A 251 -13.65 1.25 -16.23
CA VAL A 251 -13.61 0.77 -14.84
C VAL A 251 -15.01 0.74 -14.28
N THR A 252 -15.43 -0.42 -13.78
CA THR A 252 -16.70 -0.60 -13.04
C THR A 252 -16.40 -1.21 -11.68
N VAL A 253 -16.91 -0.59 -10.61
CA VAL A 253 -16.82 -1.14 -9.25
C VAL A 253 -18.19 -1.68 -8.84
N SER A 254 -18.21 -2.90 -8.30
CA SER A 254 -19.37 -3.48 -7.63
C SER A 254 -19.19 -3.34 -6.13
N TYR A 255 -20.00 -2.48 -5.50
CA TYR A 255 -19.93 -2.22 -4.07
C TYR A 255 -21.31 -2.23 -3.41
N GLY A 256 -21.32 -2.36 -2.09
CA GLY A 256 -22.49 -2.18 -1.24
C GLY A 256 -22.21 -1.14 -0.16
N CYS A 257 -23.23 -0.38 0.22
CA CYS A 257 -23.15 0.60 1.29
C CYS A 257 -24.51 0.60 2.01
N GLY A 258 -24.51 0.31 3.31
CA GLY A 258 -25.74 0.33 4.10
C GLY A 258 -26.16 1.76 4.44
N GLY A 259 -27.45 2.06 4.24
CA GLY A 259 -28.03 3.37 4.54
C GLY A 259 -27.64 3.94 5.91
N GLY A 260 -27.34 5.23 5.93
CA GLY A 260 -26.70 5.92 7.04
C GLY A 260 -25.17 5.87 7.01
N ASN A 261 -24.54 5.21 6.03
CA ASN A 261 -23.08 5.18 5.81
C ASN A 261 -22.60 5.85 4.53
N GLU A 262 -23.52 6.33 3.69
CA GLU A 262 -23.23 7.01 2.44
C GLU A 262 -22.49 8.35 2.63
N GLY A 263 -21.86 8.83 1.56
CA GLY A 263 -21.15 10.12 1.54
C GLY A 263 -19.63 10.02 1.67
N SER A 264 -19.05 8.83 1.80
CA SER A 264 -17.60 8.64 1.82
C SER A 264 -17.03 8.89 0.40
N GLU A 265 -16.00 9.73 0.25
CA GLU A 265 -15.27 9.84 -1.02
C GLU A 265 -14.21 8.73 -1.08
N VAL A 266 -14.25 7.94 -2.14
CA VAL A 266 -13.32 6.82 -2.40
C VAL A 266 -12.67 7.08 -3.75
N GLU A 267 -11.40 6.71 -3.86
CA GLU A 267 -10.64 6.80 -5.10
C GLU A 267 -10.01 5.46 -5.49
N LEU A 268 -9.96 5.23 -6.80
CA LEU A 268 -9.36 4.04 -7.40
C LEU A 268 -8.17 4.47 -8.24
N LYS A 269 -6.98 3.95 -7.93
CA LYS A 269 -5.68 4.42 -8.43
C LYS A 269 -5.04 3.36 -9.32
N GLN A 270 -4.57 3.78 -10.50
CA GLN A 270 -3.66 3.01 -11.36
C GLN A 270 -2.48 3.93 -11.75
N GLY A 271 -1.27 3.60 -11.31
CA GLY A 271 -0.10 4.45 -11.54
C GLY A 271 -0.33 5.89 -11.03
N THR A 272 -0.34 6.86 -11.94
CA THR A 272 -0.63 8.29 -11.67
C THR A 272 -2.08 8.70 -11.92
N GLN A 273 -2.94 7.77 -12.36
CA GLN A 273 -4.36 8.02 -12.65
C GLN A 273 -5.19 7.71 -11.41
N SER A 274 -6.22 8.52 -11.14
CA SER A 274 -7.25 8.21 -10.15
C SER A 274 -8.66 8.50 -10.66
N LEU A 275 -9.60 7.63 -10.29
CA LEU A 275 -11.03 7.79 -10.51
C LEU A 275 -11.73 7.90 -9.15
N LYS A 276 -12.40 9.03 -8.91
CA LYS A 276 -13.07 9.34 -7.64
C LYS A 276 -14.59 9.17 -7.73
N TRP A 277 -15.20 8.69 -6.66
CA TRP A 277 -16.65 8.72 -6.49
C TRP A 277 -17.04 8.87 -5.02
N THR A 278 -18.30 9.28 -4.80
CA THR A 278 -18.92 9.30 -3.48
C THR A 278 -19.83 8.07 -3.32
N THR A 279 -19.72 7.37 -2.20
CA THR A 279 -20.59 6.22 -1.91
C THR A 279 -22.05 6.66 -1.73
N LYS A 280 -22.98 5.87 -2.25
CA LYS A 280 -24.43 6.05 -2.12
C LYS A 280 -25.02 4.83 -1.41
N ASP A 281 -26.11 5.01 -0.67
CA ASP A 281 -26.85 3.89 -0.10
C ASP A 281 -27.32 2.95 -1.21
N THR A 282 -26.91 1.68 -1.11
CA THR A 282 -27.27 0.64 -2.08
C THR A 282 -28.46 -0.22 -1.62
N GLY A 283 -29.00 0.06 -0.43
CA GLY A 283 -30.00 -0.75 0.27
C GLY A 283 -29.40 -1.77 1.25
N GLY A 284 -28.09 -1.69 1.52
CA GLY A 284 -27.37 -2.59 2.44
C GLY A 284 -25.96 -2.95 1.98
N PHE A 285 -25.07 -3.28 2.92
CA PHE A 285 -23.68 -3.65 2.61
C PHE A 285 -23.55 -4.85 1.67
N GLN A 286 -24.51 -5.78 1.64
CA GLN A 286 -24.57 -6.91 0.71
C GLN A 286 -25.58 -6.71 -0.44
N LYS A 287 -25.98 -5.46 -0.71
CA LYS A 287 -26.77 -5.08 -1.89
C LYS A 287 -25.84 -4.43 -2.90
N TRP A 288 -25.33 -5.24 -3.80
CA TRP A 288 -24.34 -4.83 -4.80
C TRP A 288 -24.96 -3.92 -5.85
N GLN A 289 -24.33 -2.76 -6.09
CA GLN A 289 -24.57 -1.92 -7.25
C GLN A 289 -23.28 -1.76 -8.04
N GLU A 290 -23.37 -1.92 -9.36
CA GLU A 290 -22.26 -1.68 -10.28
C GLU A 290 -22.27 -0.21 -10.70
N VAL A 291 -21.17 0.50 -10.45
CA VAL A 291 -21.01 1.91 -10.79
C VAL A 291 -19.82 2.06 -11.75
N PRO A 292 -20.03 2.59 -12.97
CA PRO A 292 -18.94 2.95 -13.87
C PRO A 292 -18.24 4.20 -13.34
N LEU A 293 -16.91 4.14 -13.21
CA LEU A 293 -16.10 5.23 -12.67
C LEU A 293 -15.44 6.10 -13.75
N GLY A 294 -15.34 5.61 -14.98
CA GLY A 294 -14.63 6.25 -16.08
C GLY A 294 -13.68 5.29 -16.77
N GLU A 295 -12.59 5.82 -17.32
CA GLU A 295 -11.56 5.06 -18.03
C GLU A 295 -10.16 5.31 -17.44
N ILE A 296 -9.32 4.27 -17.48
CA ILE A 296 -7.87 4.34 -17.20
C ILE A 296 -7.09 3.80 -18.40
N GLU A 297 -5.89 4.31 -18.64
CA GLU A 297 -4.98 3.83 -19.69
C GLU A 297 -3.81 3.05 -19.10
N ILE A 298 -3.67 1.78 -19.48
CA ILE A 298 -2.53 0.94 -19.11
C ILE A 298 -1.60 0.87 -20.32
N THR A 299 -0.45 1.53 -20.24
CA THR A 299 0.46 1.74 -21.39
C THR A 299 1.52 0.65 -21.57
N VAL A 300 1.74 -0.20 -20.56
CA VAL A 300 2.77 -1.26 -20.55
C VAL A 300 2.17 -2.61 -20.19
N ALA A 301 2.76 -3.67 -20.72
CA ALA A 301 2.40 -5.05 -20.40
C ALA A 301 3.18 -5.56 -19.17
N GLY A 302 2.74 -6.68 -18.60
CA GLY A 302 3.26 -7.27 -17.37
C GLY A 302 2.45 -6.87 -16.14
N GLN A 303 3.01 -7.12 -14.95
CA GLN A 303 2.35 -6.90 -13.68
C GLN A 303 1.95 -5.44 -13.48
N GLN A 304 0.67 -5.23 -13.18
CA GLN A 304 0.03 -3.96 -12.86
C GLN A 304 -0.54 -4.02 -11.45
N ARG A 305 -0.87 -2.85 -10.90
CA ARG A 305 -1.52 -2.73 -9.59
C ARG A 305 -2.68 -1.75 -9.63
N LEU A 306 -3.76 -2.10 -8.95
CA LEU A 306 -4.93 -1.26 -8.75
C LEU A 306 -5.19 -1.12 -7.26
N VAL A 307 -5.25 0.12 -6.77
CA VAL A 307 -5.53 0.42 -5.36
C VAL A 307 -6.92 1.04 -5.25
N ILE A 308 -7.66 0.68 -4.21
CA ILE A 308 -8.92 1.32 -3.82
C ILE A 308 -8.79 1.84 -2.39
N ASP A 309 -9.03 3.15 -2.22
CA ASP A 309 -8.54 3.93 -1.08
C ASP A 309 -9.58 5.00 -0.68
N PRO A 310 -9.98 5.14 0.61
CA PRO A 310 -10.91 6.17 1.05
C PRO A 310 -10.20 7.51 1.14
N VAL A 311 -10.63 8.50 0.35
CA VAL A 311 -10.17 9.89 0.52
C VAL A 311 -10.79 10.50 1.78
N THR A 312 -12.06 10.19 2.03
CA THR A 312 -12.76 10.57 3.27
C THR A 312 -13.76 9.47 3.67
N LYS A 313 -13.84 9.19 4.97
CA LYS A 313 -14.85 8.29 5.54
C LYS A 313 -15.93 9.12 6.25
N ALA A 314 -17.15 9.12 5.71
CA ALA A 314 -18.21 9.99 6.19
C ALA A 314 -18.88 9.52 7.50
N LYS A 315 -18.87 8.21 7.76
CA LYS A 315 -19.71 7.54 8.77
C LYS A 315 -18.97 6.37 9.44
N ALA A 316 -19.69 5.36 9.93
CA ALA A 316 -19.09 4.23 10.66
C ALA A 316 -18.21 3.37 9.75
N ALA A 317 -18.71 3.00 8.57
CA ALA A 317 -17.95 2.28 7.54
C ALA A 317 -17.87 3.09 6.23
N ALA A 318 -16.88 2.78 5.39
CA ALA A 318 -16.71 3.41 4.07
C ALA A 318 -17.64 2.78 3.01
N LEU A 319 -17.47 1.48 2.74
CA LEU A 319 -18.22 0.63 1.82
C LEU A 319 -17.78 -0.84 1.97
N ASP A 320 -18.58 -1.78 1.45
CA ASP A 320 -18.15 -3.16 1.15
C ASP A 320 -17.89 -3.29 -0.35
N VAL A 321 -16.80 -3.95 -0.78
CA VAL A 321 -16.46 -4.09 -2.21
C VAL A 321 -16.46 -5.56 -2.63
N GLN A 322 -17.28 -5.92 -3.63
CA GLN A 322 -17.33 -7.28 -4.16
C GLN A 322 -16.25 -7.53 -5.22
N LYS A 323 -16.13 -6.60 -6.17
CA LYS A 323 -15.21 -6.71 -7.31
C LYS A 323 -14.97 -5.35 -7.98
N VAL A 324 -13.86 -5.25 -8.69
CA VAL A 324 -13.64 -4.26 -9.76
C VAL A 324 -13.51 -5.00 -11.09
N VAL A 325 -14.05 -4.45 -12.16
CA VAL A 325 -13.90 -4.99 -13.52
C VAL A 325 -13.31 -3.92 -14.42
N LEU A 326 -12.25 -4.30 -15.14
CA LEU A 326 -11.65 -3.52 -16.22
C LEU A 326 -12.08 -4.14 -17.54
N THR A 327 -12.75 -3.39 -18.40
CA THR A 327 -13.17 -3.84 -19.74
C THR A 327 -12.52 -2.96 -20.81
N PRO A 328 -11.97 -3.50 -21.90
CA PRO A 328 -11.35 -2.67 -22.94
C PRO A 328 -12.30 -1.58 -23.46
N ALA A 329 -11.82 -0.34 -23.45
CA ALA A 329 -12.40 0.75 -24.24
C ALA A 329 -11.81 0.62 -25.65
N GLY A 330 -12.68 0.33 -26.63
CA GLY A 330 -12.31 0.00 -28.01
C GLY A 330 -11.82 1.17 -28.86
#